data_AF-A0A164HP27-F1
#
_entry.id   AF-A0A164HP27-F1
#
_cell.length_a   1.000
_cell.length_b   1.000
_cell.length_c   1.000
_cell.angle_alpha   90.00
_cell.angle_beta   90.00
_cell.angle_gamma   90.00
#
_symmetry.space_group_name_H-M   'P 1'
#
loop_
_entity.id
_entity.type
_entity.pdbx_description
1 polymer ?
#
loop_
_entity_poly.entity_id
_entity_poly.type
_entity_poly.pdbx_seq_one_letter_code
_entity_poly.pdbx_strand_id
1 'polypeptide(L)'
;MTGAEFQPESAAAAHTHTGSDGAVTPLPFGPILPEHATDGWELRGDSREWWLARRHGLCDMEIRATTQRSCAMRVRRDGALVREASASSVEYAKQLGQQWIYEHQPPDQGIM
;
A
#
# COMPACT_ATOMS: atom_id res chain seq x y z
N MET A 1 -16.61 5.46 -41.81
CA MET A 1 -16.57 6.44 -40.70
C MET A 1 -17.96 6.39 -40.11
N THR A 2 -18.24 5.87 -38.92
CA THR A 2 -17.56 5.92 -37.60
C THR A 2 -18.19 4.76 -36.80
N GLY A 3 -17.41 3.82 -36.25
CA GLY A 3 -16.94 3.90 -34.86
C GLY A 3 -17.87 3.09 -33.94
N ALA A 4 -17.65 1.78 -33.83
CA ALA A 4 -18.32 0.92 -32.85
C ALA A 4 -17.74 1.21 -31.46
N GLU A 5 -18.56 1.76 -30.57
CA GLU A 5 -18.21 2.01 -29.17
C GLU A 5 -18.29 0.70 -28.38
N PHE A 6 -17.14 0.16 -27.99
CA PHE A 6 -17.01 -0.94 -27.06
C PHE A 6 -17.36 -0.45 -25.65
N GLN A 7 -18.48 -0.90 -25.09
CA GLN A 7 -18.73 -0.84 -23.66
C GLN A 7 -18.19 -2.11 -22.98
N PRO A 8 -17.26 -2.01 -22.02
CA PRO A 8 -17.06 -3.03 -21.01
C PRO A 8 -17.72 -2.58 -19.70
N GLU A 9 -19.04 -2.75 -19.58
CA GLU A 9 -19.68 -2.77 -18.27
C GLU A 9 -19.70 -4.24 -17.82
N SER A 10 -18.60 -4.70 -17.23
CA SER A 10 -18.53 -6.01 -16.61
C SER A 10 -17.70 -5.99 -15.34
N ALA A 11 -18.45 -6.19 -14.26
CA ALA A 11 -18.07 -6.83 -13.01
C ALA A 11 -17.07 -6.10 -12.11
N ALA A 12 -17.63 -5.41 -11.11
CA ALA A 12 -17.20 -5.63 -9.74
C ALA A 12 -18.41 -5.51 -8.81
N ALA A 13 -18.89 -6.65 -8.35
CA ALA A 13 -19.93 -6.77 -7.34
C ALA A 13 -19.57 -5.94 -6.10
N ALA A 14 -20.42 -4.97 -5.78
CA ALA A 14 -20.41 -4.28 -4.51
C ALA A 14 -20.72 -5.30 -3.41
N HIS A 15 -19.69 -5.86 -2.79
CA HIS A 15 -19.82 -6.46 -1.47
C HIS A 15 -19.88 -5.31 -0.47
N THR A 16 -21.12 -4.86 -0.20
CA THR A 16 -21.47 -4.05 0.97
C THR A 16 -21.08 -4.83 2.23
N HIS A 17 -19.91 -4.53 2.78
CA HIS A 17 -19.61 -4.84 4.16
C HIS A 17 -20.24 -3.75 5.04
N THR A 18 -21.48 -4.02 5.44
CA THR A 18 -22.03 -3.52 6.70
C THR A 18 -21.14 -4.03 7.83
N GLY A 19 -20.43 -3.14 8.50
CA GLY A 19 -19.57 -3.48 9.63
C GLY A 19 -19.18 -2.25 10.44
N SER A 20 -19.92 -2.04 11.53
CA SER A 20 -19.61 -1.18 12.68
C SER A 20 -19.32 0.31 12.44
N ASP A 21 -20.36 1.10 12.70
CA ASP A 21 -20.27 2.48 13.16
C ASP A 21 -19.61 2.51 14.56
N GLY A 22 -18.28 2.42 14.59
CA GLY A 22 -17.49 2.91 15.71
C GLY A 22 -16.87 4.21 15.24
N ALA A 23 -17.22 5.34 15.88
CA ALA A 23 -16.80 6.67 15.48
C ALA A 23 -15.28 6.75 15.24
N VAL A 24 -14.88 6.57 13.98
CA VAL A 24 -13.50 6.76 13.55
C VAL A 24 -13.33 8.28 13.52
N THR A 25 -12.84 8.83 14.63
CA THR A 25 -12.39 10.23 14.61
C THR A 25 -11.41 10.32 13.45
N PRO A 26 -11.63 11.17 12.43
CA PRO A 26 -10.72 11.24 11.30
C PRO A 26 -9.36 11.63 11.86
N LEU A 27 -8.44 10.65 11.87
CA LEU A 27 -7.10 10.86 12.38
C LEU A 27 -6.41 11.88 11.47
N PRO A 28 -5.63 12.81 12.03
CA PRO A 28 -5.05 13.91 11.27
C PRO A 28 -4.12 13.45 10.14
N PHE A 29 -3.63 12.20 10.16
CA PHE A 29 -2.60 11.68 9.27
C PHE A 29 -3.07 10.51 8.37
N GLY A 30 -4.37 10.40 8.12
CA GLY A 30 -4.95 9.35 7.27
C GLY A 30 -5.07 7.99 7.98
N PRO A 31 -5.07 6.86 7.25
CA PRO A 31 -5.34 5.55 7.83
C PRO A 31 -4.16 4.94 8.63
N ILE A 32 -3.03 5.65 8.75
CA ILE A 32 -1.82 5.11 9.38
C ILE A 32 -1.82 5.37 10.89
N LEU A 33 -1.88 4.28 11.65
CA LEU A 33 -1.79 4.22 13.10
C LEU A 33 -0.46 3.62 13.60
N PRO A 34 -0.03 3.91 14.85
CA PRO A 34 1.16 3.31 15.44
C PRO A 34 1.08 1.79 15.57
N GLU A 35 -0.12 1.25 15.73
CA GLU A 35 -0.39 -0.20 15.82
C GLU A 35 0.04 -0.96 14.56
N HIS A 36 0.21 -0.29 13.42
CA HIS A 36 0.67 -0.93 12.19
C HIS A 36 2.18 -1.14 12.12
N ALA A 37 2.96 -0.61 13.08
CA ALA A 37 4.40 -0.80 13.18
C ALA A 37 4.75 -2.19 13.75
N THR A 38 4.29 -3.22 13.05
CA THR A 38 4.48 -4.64 13.35
C THR A 38 5.19 -5.31 12.19
N ASP A 39 5.63 -6.56 12.34
CA ASP A 39 6.17 -7.38 11.22
C ASP A 39 7.39 -6.75 10.53
N GLY A 40 8.19 -6.00 11.30
CA GLY A 40 9.37 -5.29 10.81
C GLY A 40 9.06 -3.97 10.12
N TRP A 41 7.81 -3.49 10.16
CA TRP A 41 7.46 -2.12 9.81
C TRP A 41 7.77 -1.19 10.98
N GLU A 42 8.37 -0.05 10.67
CA GLU A 42 8.66 1.01 11.62
C GLU A 42 7.76 2.20 11.32
N LEU A 43 7.09 2.74 12.34
CA LEU A 43 6.43 4.04 12.22
C LEU A 43 7.51 5.13 12.19
N ARG A 44 7.47 5.95 11.16
CA ARG A 44 8.30 7.13 10.96
C ARG A 44 7.39 8.33 10.78
N GLY A 45 7.89 9.51 11.11
CA GLY A 45 7.16 10.74 10.90
C GLY A 45 7.29 11.74 12.02
N ASP A 46 6.63 12.87 11.81
CA ASP A 46 6.57 13.99 12.75
C ASP A 46 5.11 14.43 12.97
N SER A 47 4.93 15.60 13.58
CA SER A 47 3.63 16.25 13.80
C SER A 47 2.77 16.51 12.54
N ARG A 48 3.31 16.34 11.33
CA ARG A 48 2.65 16.69 10.06
C ARG A 48 2.28 15.47 9.20
N GLU A 49 3.06 14.40 9.28
CA GLU A 49 2.87 13.21 8.45
C GLU A 49 3.43 11.99 9.18
N TRP A 50 2.68 10.90 9.18
CA TRP A 50 3.16 9.58 9.57
C TRP A 50 3.24 8.67 8.35
N TRP A 51 4.27 7.84 8.32
CA TRP A 51 4.43 6.80 7.33
C TRP A 51 5.05 5.55 7.94
N LEU A 52 4.79 4.42 7.31
CA LEU A 52 5.47 3.18 7.67
C LEU A 52 6.65 2.96 6.74
N ALA A 53 7.77 2.53 7.28
CA ALA A 53 8.94 2.14 6.52
C ALA A 53 9.34 0.71 6.86
N ARG A 54 9.75 -0.07 5.86
CA ARG A 54 10.32 -1.40 6.04
C ARG A 54 11.38 -1.64 4.98
N ARG A 55 12.57 -2.07 5.40
CA ARG A 55 13.63 -2.47 4.48
C ARG A 55 13.64 -3.97 4.28
N HIS A 56 13.76 -4.41 3.03
CA HIS A 56 13.86 -5.81 2.65
C HIS A 56 14.96 -5.99 1.58
N GLY A 57 16.14 -6.43 1.99
CA GLY A 57 17.32 -6.51 1.12
C GLY A 57 17.70 -5.13 0.59
N LEU A 58 17.72 -4.99 -0.75
CA LEU A 58 17.98 -3.73 -1.47
C LEU A 58 16.72 -2.88 -1.71
N CYS A 59 15.56 -3.34 -1.25
CA CYS A 59 14.30 -2.64 -1.44
C CYS A 59 13.87 -1.94 -0.15
N ASP A 60 13.56 -0.65 -0.25
CA ASP A 60 12.93 0.13 0.80
C ASP A 60 11.45 0.28 0.47
N MET A 61 10.58 -0.18 1.36
CA MET A 61 9.14 0.00 1.25
C MET A 61 8.69 1.12 2.16
N GLU A 62 7.84 2.00 1.62
CA GLU A 62 7.17 3.05 2.38
C GLU A 62 5.66 2.95 2.17
N ILE A 63 4.86 3.12 3.23
CA ILE A 63 3.42 3.32 3.13
C ILE A 63 3.13 4.72 3.66
N ARG A 64 2.61 5.58 2.79
CA ARG A 64 2.28 6.98 3.11
C ARG A 64 0.80 7.24 2.94
N ALA A 65 0.22 8.06 3.81
CA ALA A 65 -1.15 8.52 3.62
C ALA A 65 -1.21 9.44 2.40
N THR A 66 -2.15 9.18 1.49
CA THR A 66 -2.41 10.05 0.33
C THR A 66 -3.65 10.91 0.54
N THR A 67 -4.62 10.40 1.30
CA THR A 67 -5.79 11.13 1.76
C THR A 67 -6.14 10.70 3.19
N GLN A 68 -7.20 11.25 3.75
CA GLN A 68 -7.71 10.83 5.06
C GLN A 68 -8.13 9.34 5.11
N ARG A 69 -8.44 8.72 3.97
CA ARG A 69 -8.97 7.36 3.88
C ARG A 69 -8.17 6.43 2.96
N SER A 70 -7.08 6.92 2.38
CA SER A 70 -6.25 6.14 1.46
C SER A 70 -4.79 6.35 1.75
N CYS A 71 -4.01 5.33 1.41
CA CYS A 71 -2.56 5.36 1.46
C CYS A 71 -1.99 4.89 0.12
N ALA A 72 -0.70 5.07 -0.07
CA ALA A 72 0.03 4.51 -1.18
C ALA A 72 1.22 3.72 -0.65
N MET A 73 1.40 2.53 -1.20
CA MET A 73 2.61 1.74 -1.09
C MET A 73 3.61 2.24 -2.13
N ARG A 74 4.84 2.49 -1.70
CA ARG A 74 5.98 2.87 -2.53
C ARG A 74 7.08 1.85 -2.30
N VAL A 75 7.66 1.34 -3.38
CA VAL A 75 8.90 0.56 -3.33
C VAL A 75 10.01 1.34 -4.00
N ARG A 76 11.11 1.49 -3.28
CA ARG A 76 12.36 2.03 -3.79
C ARG A 76 13.40 0.92 -3.84
N ARG A 77 14.23 0.94 -4.87
CA ARG A 77 15.39 0.06 -5.01
C ARG A 77 16.59 0.92 -5.32
N ASP A 78 17.65 0.80 -4.53
CA ASP A 78 18.86 1.64 -4.66
C ASP A 78 18.53 3.15 -4.70
N GLY A 79 17.54 3.57 -3.90
CA GLY A 79 17.06 4.96 -3.81
C GLY A 79 16.10 5.40 -4.94
N ALA A 80 15.95 4.63 -6.01
CA ALA A 80 15.02 4.94 -7.09
C ALA A 80 13.62 4.37 -6.82
N LEU A 81 12.57 5.18 -7.01
CA LEU A 81 11.19 4.71 -6.94
C LEU A 81 10.90 3.77 -8.12
N VAL A 82 10.66 2.50 -7.83
CA VAL A 82 10.38 1.47 -8.85
C VAL A 82 8.92 1.08 -8.90
N ARG A 83 8.15 1.34 -7.83
CA ARG A 83 6.71 1.08 -7.78
C ARG A 83 6.01 2.06 -6.86
N GLU A 84 4.83 2.49 -7.29
CA GLU A 84 3.82 3.14 -6.45
C GLU A 84 2.47 2.47 -6.71
N ALA A 85 1.68 2.22 -5.66
CA ALA A 85 0.34 1.70 -5.77
C ALA A 85 -0.56 2.26 -4.67
N SER A 86 -1.75 2.74 -5.05
CA SER A 86 -2.76 3.22 -4.11
C SER A 86 -3.48 2.06 -3.42
N ALA A 87 -3.82 2.25 -2.15
CA ALA A 87 -4.52 1.29 -1.32
C ALA A 87 -5.54 2.00 -0.41
N SER A 88 -6.65 1.33 -0.14
CA SER A 88 -7.69 1.81 0.79
C SER A 88 -7.37 1.53 2.25
N SER A 89 -6.40 0.66 2.54
CA SER A 89 -5.98 0.31 3.91
C SER A 89 -4.49 0.03 3.99
N VAL A 90 -3.94 0.20 5.18
CA VAL A 90 -2.52 -0.06 5.47
C VAL A 90 -2.17 -1.54 5.27
N GLU A 91 -3.02 -2.44 5.75
CA GLU A 91 -2.78 -3.89 5.62
C GLU A 91 -2.79 -4.33 4.14
N TYR A 92 -3.68 -3.77 3.33
CA TYR A 92 -3.67 -4.04 1.89
C TYR A 92 -2.41 -3.48 1.22
N ALA A 93 -1.96 -2.28 1.62
CA ALA A 93 -0.70 -1.71 1.15
C ALA A 93 0.52 -2.59 1.51
N LYS A 94 0.56 -3.17 2.71
CA LYS A 94 1.61 -4.12 3.13
C LYS A 94 1.61 -5.37 2.24
N GLN A 95 0.44 -5.93 1.96
CA GLN A 95 0.30 -7.10 1.08
C GLN A 95 0.79 -6.81 -0.35
N LEU A 96 0.42 -5.65 -0.92
CA LEU A 96 0.90 -5.23 -2.24
C LEU A 96 2.44 -5.11 -2.28
N GLY A 97 3.05 -4.56 -1.23
CA GLY A 97 4.51 -4.46 -1.14
C GLY A 97 5.17 -5.83 -1.06
N GLN A 98 4.62 -6.73 -0.23
CA GLN A 98 5.13 -8.08 -0.08
C GLN A 98 4.98 -8.91 -1.36
N GLN A 99 3.85 -8.79 -2.05
CA GLN A 99 3.61 -9.45 -3.34
C GLN A 99 4.63 -8.95 -4.37
N TRP A 100 4.83 -7.64 -4.46
CA TRP A 100 5.80 -7.07 -5.41
C TRP A 100 7.21 -7.59 -5.15
N ILE A 101 7.63 -7.67 -3.89
CA ILE A 101 8.93 -8.25 -3.50
C ILE A 101 9.02 -9.71 -3.95
N TYR A 102 7.98 -10.52 -3.74
CA TYR A 102 7.99 -11.92 -4.14
C TYR A 102 8.11 -12.08 -5.67
N GLU A 103 7.42 -11.23 -6.43
CA GLU A 103 7.46 -11.23 -7.90
C GLU A 103 8.78 -10.70 -8.48
N HIS A 104 9.47 -9.80 -7.77
CA HIS A 104 10.62 -9.04 -8.30
C HIS A 104 11.92 -9.27 -7.53
N GLN A 105 11.92 -10.13 -6.50
CA GLN A 105 13.17 -10.65 -5.97
C GLN A 105 13.83 -11.51 -7.04
N PRO A 106 15.15 -11.37 -7.26
CA PRO A 106 15.86 -12.39 -8.01
C PRO A 106 15.62 -13.73 -7.31
N PRO A 107 15.44 -14.83 -8.04
CA PRO A 107 15.41 -16.15 -7.41
C PRO A 107 16.65 -16.20 -6.53
N ASP A 108 16.45 -16.61 -5.26
CA ASP A 108 17.55 -17.01 -4.39
C ASP A 108 18.49 -17.81 -5.27
N GLN A 109 19.66 -17.22 -5.58
CA GLN A 109 20.68 -17.89 -6.36
C GLN A 109 21.19 -18.96 -5.40
N GLY A 110 20.42 -20.05 -5.32
CA GLY A 110 20.79 -21.26 -4.64
C GLY A 110 22.11 -21.65 -5.26
N ILE A 111 23.18 -21.37 -4.53
CA ILE A 111 24.48 -21.95 -4.77
C ILE A 111 24.25 -23.45 -4.54
N MET A 112 24.06 -24.19 -5.61
CA MET A 112 24.22 -25.63 -5.65
C MET A 112 24.96 -26.02 -6.92
#